data_AF-A0A4R0RW48-F1
#
_entry.id   AF-A0A4R0RW48-F1
#
_cell.length_a   1.000
_cell.length_b   1.000
_cell.length_c   1.000
_cell.angle_alpha   90.00
_cell.angle_beta   90.00
_cell.angle_gamma   90.00
#
_symmetry.space_group_name_H-M   'P 1'
#
loop_
_entity.id
_entity.type
_entity.pdbx_description
1 polymer ?
#
loop_
_entity_poly.entity_id
_entity_poly.type
_entity_poly.pdbx_seq_one_letter_code
_entity_poly.pdbx_strand_id
1 'polypeptide(L)'
;MPSVEAAFHDFLKALTGIFSAIANSIFGVFRAVLALFQEVFGAVFHLFNALAHLVTDLTQTMFGFVFANFFALLIIGGGVYWYTQRQGSSVSKGKRKA
;
A
#
# COMPACT_ATOMS: atom_id res chain seq x y z
N MET A 1 -23.83 26.31 -63.93
CA MET A 1 -24.63 25.22 -63.33
C MET A 1 -23.64 24.38 -62.55
N PRO A 2 -23.79 24.18 -61.23
CA PRO A 2 -22.95 23.21 -60.54
C PRO A 2 -23.13 21.88 -61.27
N SER A 3 -22.04 21.37 -61.84
CA SER A 3 -22.06 20.13 -62.61
C SER A 3 -22.35 18.97 -61.67
N VAL A 4 -22.97 17.91 -62.19
CA VAL A 4 -23.19 16.65 -61.47
C VAL A 4 -21.92 16.14 -60.79
N GLU A 5 -20.77 16.42 -61.40
CA GLU A 5 -19.43 16.13 -60.88
C GLU A 5 -19.13 16.84 -59.54
N ALA A 6 -19.49 18.12 -59.39
CA ALA A 6 -19.29 18.85 -58.14
C ALA A 6 -20.12 18.26 -56.99
N ALA A 7 -21.39 17.94 -57.25
CA ALA A 7 -22.25 17.30 -56.26
C ALA A 7 -21.75 15.89 -55.86
N PHE A 8 -21.17 15.15 -56.81
CA PHE A 8 -20.55 13.85 -56.54
C PHE A 8 -19.29 13.96 -55.69
N HIS A 9 -18.43 14.96 -55.93
CA HIS A 9 -17.27 15.24 -55.10
C HIS A 9 -17.65 15.61 -53.66
N ASP A 10 -18.67 16.45 -53.48
CA ASP A 10 -19.19 16.81 -52.16
C ASP A 10 -19.78 15.59 -51.43
N PHE A 11 -20.47 14.71 -52.15
CA PHE A 11 -20.98 13.45 -51.61
C PHE A 11 -19.86 12.52 -51.14
N LEU A 12 -18.80 12.32 -51.95
CA LEU A 12 -17.65 11.51 -51.55
C LEU A 12 -16.91 12.10 -50.34
N LYS A 13 -16.82 13.43 -50.27
CA LYS A 13 -16.23 14.13 -49.12
C LYS A 13 -17.05 13.94 -47.85
N ALA A 14 -18.38 14.01 -47.95
CA ALA A 14 -19.27 13.72 -46.83
C ALA A 14 -19.16 12.24 -46.39
N LEU A 15 -19.11 11.30 -47.33
CA LEU A 15 -18.99 9.88 -47.06
C LEU A 15 -17.67 9.54 -46.33
N THR A 16 -16.56 10.07 -46.82
CA THR A 16 -15.25 9.91 -46.16
C THR A 16 -15.19 10.60 -44.80
N GLY A 17 -15.85 11.76 -44.65
CA GLY A 17 -16.02 12.43 -43.36
C GLY A 17 -16.79 11.60 -42.34
N ILE A 18 -17.91 10.99 -42.75
CA ILE A 18 -18.69 10.07 -41.91
C ILE A 18 -17.85 8.86 -41.50
N PHE A 19 -17.13 8.26 -42.45
CA PHE A 19 -16.26 7.12 -42.17
C PHE A 19 -15.16 7.48 -41.15
N SER A 20 -14.53 8.63 -41.32
CA SER A 20 -13.52 9.14 -40.38
C SER A 20 -14.11 9.38 -38.99
N ALA A 21 -15.30 9.97 -38.91
CA ALA A 21 -15.99 10.21 -37.64
C ALA A 21 -16.35 8.90 -36.93
N ILE A 22 -16.87 7.90 -37.65
CA ILE A 22 -17.17 6.57 -37.12
C ILE A 22 -15.89 5.89 -36.64
N ALA A 23 -14.83 5.87 -37.45
CA ALA A 23 -13.56 5.29 -37.07
C ALA A 23 -13.00 5.94 -35.80
N ASN A 24 -13.01 7.27 -35.73
CA ASN A 24 -12.53 8.00 -34.56
C ASN A 24 -13.38 7.72 -33.31
N SER A 25 -14.70 7.61 -33.45
CA SER A 25 -15.60 7.23 -32.37
C SER A 25 -15.28 5.83 -31.83
N ILE A 26 -15.10 4.85 -32.74
CA ILE A 26 -14.71 3.47 -32.37
C ILE A 26 -13.38 3.48 -31.61
N PHE A 27 -12.36 4.16 -32.14
CA PHE A 27 -11.07 4.28 -31.45
C PHE A 27 -11.20 5.02 -30.10
N GLY A 28 -12.08 6.01 -30.01
CA GLY A 28 -12.41 6.70 -28.77
C GLY A 28 -12.96 5.75 -27.71
N VAL A 29 -13.91 4.88 -28.09
CA VAL A 29 -14.46 3.85 -27.19
C VAL A 29 -13.38 2.85 -26.77
N PHE A 30 -12.56 2.36 -27.70
CA PHE A 30 -11.45 1.45 -27.36
C PHE A 30 -10.47 2.09 -26.37
N ARG A 31 -10.11 3.36 -26.57
CA ARG A 31 -9.25 4.10 -25.64
C ARG A 31 -9.89 4.24 -24.26
N ALA A 32 -11.17 4.59 -24.21
CA ALA A 32 -11.89 4.71 -22.94
C ALA A 32 -11.96 3.38 -22.19
N VAL A 33 -12.22 2.27 -22.89
CA VAL A 33 -12.22 0.92 -22.31
C VAL A 33 -10.84 0.55 -21.76
N LEU A 34 -9.77 0.79 -22.53
CA LEU A 34 -8.40 0.51 -22.07
C LEU A 34 -8.01 1.37 -20.87
N ALA A 35 -8.40 2.66 -20.85
CA ALA A 35 -8.19 3.54 -19.72
C ALA A 35 -8.91 3.02 -18.46
N LEU A 36 -10.17 2.58 -18.60
CA LEU A 36 -10.93 1.99 -17.51
C LEU A 36 -10.23 0.73 -16.95
N PHE A 37 -9.72 -0.14 -17.83
CA PHE A 37 -8.93 -1.29 -17.38
C PHE A 37 -7.69 -0.85 -16.59
N GLN A 38 -6.92 0.10 -17.11
CA GLN A 38 -5.72 0.62 -16.42
C GLN A 38 -6.05 1.21 -15.05
N GLU A 39 -7.13 1.99 -14.94
CA GLU A 39 -7.59 2.57 -13.68
C GLU A 39 -8.02 1.50 -12.67
N VAL A 40 -8.81 0.51 -13.11
CA VAL A 40 -9.26 -0.59 -12.25
C VAL A 40 -8.07 -1.41 -11.75
N PHE A 41 -7.16 -1.80 -12.64
CA PHE A 41 -5.95 -2.52 -12.23
C PHE A 41 -5.09 -1.69 -11.29
N GLY A 42 -4.90 -0.40 -11.59
CA GLY A 42 -4.17 0.53 -10.72
C GLY A 42 -4.78 0.61 -9.31
N ALA A 43 -6.10 0.75 -9.22
CA ALA A 43 -6.82 0.79 -7.96
C ALA A 43 -6.66 -0.51 -7.14
N VAL A 44 -6.74 -1.68 -7.81
CA VAL A 44 -6.54 -2.98 -7.16
C VAL A 44 -5.11 -3.12 -6.62
N PHE A 45 -4.09 -2.74 -7.41
CA PHE A 45 -2.70 -2.77 -6.97
C PHE A 45 -2.43 -1.81 -5.81
N HIS A 46 -3.01 -0.60 -5.86
CA HIS A 46 -2.91 0.34 -4.75
C HIS A 46 -3.54 -0.21 -3.47
N LEU A 47 -4.71 -0.84 -3.57
CA LEU A 47 -5.38 -1.45 -2.43
C LEU A 47 -4.55 -2.60 -1.85
N PHE A 48 -3.98 -3.45 -2.71
CA PHE A 48 -3.10 -4.53 -2.28
C PHE A 48 -1.87 -4.00 -1.52
N ASN A 49 -1.20 -2.97 -2.06
CA ASN A 49 -0.06 -2.36 -1.39
C ASN A 49 -0.44 -1.72 -0.06
N ALA A 50 -1.59 -1.04 0.02
CA ALA A 50 -2.09 -0.46 1.27
C ALA A 50 -2.37 -1.53 2.34
N LEU A 51 -2.98 -2.66 1.95
CA LEU A 51 -3.21 -3.79 2.84
C LEU A 51 -1.91 -4.43 3.31
N ALA A 52 -0.96 -4.64 2.39
CA ALA A 52 0.36 -5.18 2.74
C ALA A 52 1.09 -4.26 3.73
N HIS A 53 1.05 -2.94 3.51
CA HIS A 53 1.66 -1.95 4.40
C HIS A 53 0.99 -1.93 5.78
N LEU A 54 -0.34 -1.99 5.82
CA LEU A 54 -1.08 -2.07 7.08
C LEU A 54 -0.69 -3.32 7.89
N VAL A 55 -0.53 -4.47 7.23
CA VAL A 55 -0.12 -5.72 7.88
C VAL A 55 1.31 -5.61 8.43
N THR A 56 2.24 -5.03 7.66
CA THR A 56 3.61 -4.82 8.14
C THR A 56 3.66 -3.84 9.31
N ASP A 57 2.89 -2.76 9.26
CA ASP A 57 2.86 -1.75 10.33
C ASP A 57 2.26 -2.31 11.62
N LEU A 58 1.16 -3.07 11.51
CA LEU A 58 0.53 -3.74 12.65
C LEU A 58 1.49 -4.74 13.30
N THR A 59 2.10 -5.61 12.49
CA THR A 59 3.04 -6.61 13.01
C THR A 59 4.26 -5.96 13.65
N GLN A 60 4.86 -4.95 13.02
CA GLN A 60 5.99 -4.20 13.58
C GLN A 60 5.63 -3.51 14.89
N THR A 61 4.46 -2.88 14.97
CA THR A 61 3.99 -2.22 16.20
C THR A 61 3.75 -3.24 17.32
N MET A 62 3.13 -4.38 17.01
CA MET A 62 2.92 -5.46 17.98
C MET A 62 4.24 -6.03 18.50
N PHE A 63 5.19 -6.32 17.62
CA PHE A 63 6.53 -6.78 18.05
C PHE A 63 7.22 -5.72 18.90
N GLY A 64 7.19 -4.45 18.49
CA GLY A 64 7.75 -3.34 19.27
C GLY A 64 7.17 -3.27 20.69
N PHE A 65 5.85 -3.41 20.83
CA PHE A 65 5.19 -3.43 22.13
C PHE A 65 5.61 -4.64 22.99
N VAL A 66 5.65 -5.84 22.39
CA VAL A 66 6.05 -7.07 23.09
C VAL A 66 7.51 -6.97 23.55
N PHE A 67 8.42 -6.55 22.67
CA PHE A 67 9.83 -6.37 23.02
C PHE A 67 10.00 -5.30 24.10
N ALA A 68 9.31 -4.16 23.99
CA ALA A 68 9.39 -3.10 25.00
C ALA A 68 8.97 -3.60 26.40
N ASN A 69 7.87 -4.35 26.49
CA ASN A 69 7.41 -4.94 27.75
C ASN A 69 8.40 -6.00 28.26
N PHE A 70 8.92 -6.86 27.40
CA PHE A 70 9.90 -7.87 27.78
C PHE A 70 11.17 -7.23 28.34
N PHE A 71 11.70 -6.20 27.67
CA PHE A 71 12.85 -5.43 28.15
C PHE A 71 12.55 -4.71 29.47
N ALA A 72 11.37 -4.12 29.63
CA ALA A 72 10.97 -3.49 30.88
C ALA A 72 10.96 -4.50 32.05
N LEU A 73 10.39 -5.69 31.84
CA LEU A 73 10.42 -6.76 32.83
C LEU A 73 11.83 -7.25 33.13
N LEU A 74 12.70 -7.34 32.12
CA LEU A 74 14.10 -7.74 32.30
C LEU A 74 14.87 -6.71 33.12
N ILE A 75 14.66 -5.42 32.86
CA ILE A 75 15.28 -4.33 33.63
C ILE A 75 14.79 -4.34 35.08
N ILE A 76 13.48 -4.43 35.31
CA ILE A 76 12.91 -4.44 36.65
C ILE A 76 13.34 -5.70 37.40
N GLY A 77 13.16 -6.88 36.80
CA GLY A 77 13.52 -8.16 37.39
C GLY A 77 15.02 -8.28 37.65
N GLY A 78 15.86 -7.89 36.70
CA GLY A 78 17.31 -7.86 36.84
C GLY A 78 17.78 -6.87 37.91
N GLY A 79 17.16 -5.69 37.99
CA GLY A 79 17.41 -4.71 39.03
C GLY A 79 17.06 -5.22 40.43
N VAL A 80 15.89 -5.85 40.60
CA VAL A 80 15.45 -6.46 41.87
C VAL A 80 16.36 -7.62 42.25
N TYR A 81 16.72 -8.50 41.31
CA TYR A 81 17.63 -9.62 41.55
C TYR A 81 19.01 -9.14 42.02
N TRP A 82 19.56 -8.13 41.36
CA TRP A 82 20.86 -7.56 41.73
C TRP A 82 20.83 -6.86 43.09
N TYR A 83 19.75 -6.12 43.38
CA TYR A 83 19.56 -5.46 44.68
C TYR A 83 19.44 -6.45 45.83
N THR A 84 18.63 -7.50 45.65
CA THR A 84 18.46 -8.56 46.65
C THR A 84 19.74 -9.38 46.83
N GLN A 85 20.52 -9.61 45.77
CA GLN A 85 21.80 -10.30 45.88
C GLN A 85 22.87 -9.48 46.65
N ARG A 86 22.85 -8.15 46.52
CA ARG A 86 23.69 -7.26 47.33
C ARG A 86 23.27 -7.22 48.81
N GLN A 87 21.97 -7.30 49.11
CA GLN A 87 21.49 -7.35 50.50
C GLN A 87 21.70 -8.72 51.17
N GLY A 88 21.49 -9.83 50.46
CA GLY A 88 21.69 -11.19 50.99
C GLY A 88 23.14 -11.50 51.38
N SER A 89 24.10 -10.84 50.71
CA SER A 89 25.54 -10.95 51.03
C SER A 89 25.91 -10.30 52.38
N SER A 90 25.07 -9.40 52.90
CA SER A 90 25.29 -8.73 54.19
C SER A 90 24.66 -9.48 55.36
N VAL A 91 23.60 -10.26 55.14
CA VAL A 91 22.90 -11.01 56.21
C VAL A 91 23.61 -12.34 56.55
N SER A 92 24.30 -12.97 55.59
CA SER A 92 25.03 -14.23 55.82
C SER A 92 26.30 -14.07 56.65
N LYS A 93 26.90 -12.87 56.70
CA LYS A 93 28.17 -12.63 57.42
C LYS A 93 28.00 -12.43 58.94
N GLY A 94 26.77 -12.35 59.45
CA GLY A 94 26.47 -12.10 60.88
C GLY A 94 26.20 -13.34 61.75
N LYS A 95 26.07 -14.55 61.19
CA LYS A 95 25.73 -15.78 61.95
C LYS A 95 26.86 -16.82 61.98
N ARG A 96 28.08 -16.37 62.26
CA ARG A 96 29.20 -17.24 62.66
C ARG A 96 29.99 -16.53 63.75
N LYS A 97 29.43 -16.50 64.97
CA LYS A 97 30.13 -16.35 66.27
C LYS A 97 29.08 -16.13 67.37
N ALA A 98 28.62 -17.23 67.95
CA ALA A 98 28.23 -17.37 69.36
C ALA A 98 28.05 -18.88 69.60
#